data_AF-A0A9J7EWX7-F1
#
_entry.id   AF-A0A9J7EWX7-F1
#
_cell.length_a   1.000
_cell.length_b   1.000
_cell.length_c   1.000
_cell.angle_alpha   90.00
_cell.angle_beta   90.00
_cell.angle_gamma   90.00
#
_symmetry.space_group_name_H-M   'P 1'
#
loop_
_entity.id
_entity.type
_entity.pdbx_description
1 polymer ?
#
loop_
_entity_poly.entity_id
_entity_poly.type
_entity_poly.pdbx_seq_one_letter_code
_entity_poly.pdbx_strand_id
1 'polypeptide(L)'
;MMYQNCMKMSSVIIKQFLPHTKSVCARLRSPVVCNVLNYSTKVTTTSNEDVLNNLTDWETLSRKKKISKAMKAYLERAQAHDEFMHKQQFEYNIGKRHLANMMGEDPETFTQKDVDRAIEYLFPSGIYDPAARPLMKPPEEVFPARKAAEFDEAGRPHHFLFYTGKPSYFKLMYDAAENIQELYNFQDKVIRKKATPDPNGNLNLDATLWLTKDELENLLVEAITDLEYDNFKLVMERLVSLPYAYTKKDFIEKYRKPLASQKFALEIPKPSYDAEGRAFITTYECLRKKARGDVTIRAPGTGKITINGKDLTYFDDIQSREQVMFPLIFTGMQDRVDVECNIEGGGPSGQSGAIRWGIAWSLRSFVDTDMLQRMQVAGLLTRDFRRRERKKPGQPGARKKPTWKRR
;
A
#
# COMPACT_ATOMS: atom_id res chain seq x y z
N MET A 1 41.05 -12.49 -23.58
CA MET A 1 40.48 -13.59 -22.78
C MET A 1 39.24 -13.08 -22.09
N MET A 2 38.13 -13.82 -22.27
CA MET A 2 36.80 -13.63 -21.67
C MET A 2 36.05 -12.32 -21.97
N TYR A 3 35.56 -12.19 -23.20
CA TYR A 3 34.29 -11.52 -23.55
C TYR A 3 33.89 -11.93 -24.97
N GLN A 4 33.50 -13.18 -25.15
CA GLN A 4 32.96 -13.74 -26.40
C GLN A 4 32.47 -15.16 -26.07
N ASN A 5 31.21 -15.29 -25.67
CA ASN A 5 30.43 -16.54 -25.69
C ASN A 5 29.06 -16.30 -25.02
N CYS A 6 28.19 -15.52 -25.66
CA CYS A 6 26.75 -15.59 -25.38
C CYS A 6 25.93 -14.95 -26.51
N MET A 7 26.29 -15.23 -27.77
CA MET A 7 25.45 -14.91 -28.94
C MET A 7 25.75 -15.95 -30.01
N LYS A 8 25.01 -17.06 -29.98
CA LYS A 8 24.79 -18.02 -31.07
C LYS A 8 24.03 -19.22 -30.50
N MET A 9 22.70 -19.17 -30.51
CA MET A 9 21.82 -20.34 -30.63
C MET A 9 20.37 -19.84 -30.65
N SER A 10 19.89 -19.38 -31.81
CA SER A 10 18.46 -19.29 -32.10
C SER A 10 18.22 -18.98 -33.59
N SER A 11 18.52 -19.94 -34.43
CA SER A 11 17.89 -20.12 -35.75
C SER A 11 18.27 -21.51 -36.23
N VAL A 12 17.44 -22.10 -37.11
CA VAL A 12 17.63 -23.41 -37.77
C VAL A 12 16.82 -24.56 -37.14
N ILE A 13 15.52 -24.67 -37.50
CA ILE A 13 14.94 -25.77 -38.32
C ILE A 13 13.43 -25.94 -38.07
N ILE A 14 12.70 -25.64 -39.14
CA ILE A 14 11.33 -26.04 -39.47
C ILE A 14 11.40 -27.39 -40.19
N LYS A 15 10.40 -28.26 -39.95
CA LYS A 15 9.91 -29.45 -40.70
C LYS A 15 10.21 -30.85 -40.13
N GLN A 16 9.14 -31.65 -40.26
CA GLN A 16 9.00 -33.12 -40.23
C GLN A 16 8.91 -33.79 -38.86
N PHE A 17 7.71 -34.29 -38.54
CA PHE A 17 7.47 -35.72 -38.26
C PHE A 17 5.96 -36.02 -38.31
N LEU A 18 5.53 -36.66 -39.40
CA LEU A 18 4.30 -37.46 -39.50
C LEU A 18 4.63 -38.89 -39.05
N PRO A 19 3.72 -39.63 -38.40
CA PRO A 19 3.77 -41.09 -38.43
C PRO A 19 2.81 -41.65 -39.47
N HIS A 20 3.35 -42.41 -40.43
CA HIS A 20 2.62 -43.35 -41.27
C HIS A 20 2.98 -44.77 -40.84
N THR A 21 2.01 -45.59 -40.45
CA THR A 21 1.90 -47.04 -40.69
C THR A 21 0.46 -47.42 -40.27
N LYS A 22 -0.33 -48.30 -40.90
CA LYS A 22 -0.26 -49.15 -42.08
C LYS A 22 -1.72 -49.41 -42.49
N SER A 23 -1.98 -49.49 -43.79
CA SER A 23 -3.25 -49.93 -44.37
C SER A 23 -3.51 -51.40 -44.02
N VAL A 24 -4.71 -51.71 -43.52
CA VAL A 24 -5.36 -53.00 -43.78
C VAL A 24 -6.75 -52.68 -44.34
N CYS A 25 -6.94 -53.09 -45.58
CA CYS A 25 -8.16 -53.01 -46.35
C CYS A 25 -9.13 -54.11 -45.87
N ALA A 26 -10.29 -53.73 -45.37
CA ALA A 26 -11.47 -54.61 -45.31
C ALA A 26 -12.66 -53.85 -45.88
N ARG A 27 -12.93 -54.16 -47.16
CA ARG A 27 -14.08 -53.75 -47.95
C ARG A 27 -15.35 -54.33 -47.31
N LEU A 28 -16.42 -53.55 -47.18
CA LEU A 28 -17.82 -53.98 -47.46
C LEU A 28 -18.82 -52.82 -47.26
N ARG A 29 -19.33 -52.34 -48.41
CA ARG A 29 -20.70 -51.93 -48.75
C ARG A 29 -21.45 -50.90 -47.87
N SER A 30 -21.87 -49.84 -48.55
CA SER A 30 -22.98 -48.93 -48.25
C SER A 30 -24.33 -49.71 -48.11
N PRO A 31 -25.38 -49.16 -47.48
CA PRO A 31 -26.03 -47.91 -47.89
C PRO A 31 -26.20 -46.87 -46.77
N VAL A 32 -26.06 -45.61 -47.18
CA VAL A 32 -26.54 -44.44 -46.45
C VAL A 32 -28.07 -44.43 -46.53
N VAL A 33 -28.74 -44.60 -45.40
CA VAL A 33 -30.16 -44.27 -45.26
C VAL A 33 -30.23 -42.83 -44.74
N CYS A 34 -30.57 -41.90 -45.63
CA CYS A 34 -30.98 -40.55 -45.26
C CYS A 34 -32.36 -40.62 -44.58
N ASN A 35 -32.40 -40.51 -43.25
CA ASN A 35 -33.64 -40.16 -42.57
C ASN A 35 -33.81 -38.64 -42.62
N VAL A 36 -34.55 -38.18 -43.63
CA VAL A 36 -35.15 -36.84 -43.64
C VAL A 36 -36.36 -36.89 -42.72
N LEU A 37 -36.20 -36.48 -41.46
CA LEU A 37 -37.36 -36.19 -40.61
C LEU A 37 -37.92 -34.83 -41.01
N ASN A 38 -38.98 -34.88 -41.79
CA ASN A 38 -39.84 -33.73 -42.08
C ASN A 38 -40.40 -33.17 -40.77
N TYR A 39 -39.93 -32.00 -40.34
CA TYR A 39 -40.64 -31.19 -39.35
C TYR A 39 -41.88 -30.61 -40.02
N SER A 40 -43.04 -31.23 -39.76
CA SER A 40 -44.35 -30.68 -40.10
C SER A 40 -44.68 -29.56 -39.10
N THR A 41 -44.75 -28.32 -39.59
CA THR A 41 -45.31 -27.19 -38.86
C THR A 41 -46.83 -27.30 -38.83
N LYS A 42 -47.36 -27.99 -37.80
CA LYS A 42 -48.76 -27.82 -37.41
C LYS A 42 -48.85 -26.62 -36.46
N VAL A 43 -49.24 -25.48 -37.01
CA VAL A 43 -49.71 -24.33 -36.24
C VAL A 43 -51.10 -24.67 -35.72
N THR A 44 -51.20 -25.10 -34.46
CA THR A 44 -52.47 -25.11 -33.73
C THR A 44 -52.69 -23.72 -33.15
N THR A 45 -53.62 -22.99 -33.74
CA THR A 45 -54.22 -21.78 -33.16
C THR A 45 -54.95 -22.16 -31.88
N THR A 46 -54.26 -22.03 -30.76
CA THR A 46 -54.91 -21.96 -29.45
C THR A 46 -55.16 -20.49 -29.15
N SER A 47 -56.40 -20.18 -28.80
CA SER A 47 -56.91 -18.86 -28.47
C SER A 47 -56.10 -18.22 -27.35
N ASN A 48 -55.83 -16.91 -27.47
CA ASN A 48 -55.06 -16.09 -26.52
C ASN A 48 -55.64 -16.05 -25.08
N GLU A 49 -56.80 -16.64 -24.83
CA GLU A 49 -57.45 -16.69 -23.50
C GLU A 49 -56.86 -17.77 -22.58
N ASP A 50 -56.28 -18.85 -23.12
CA ASP A 50 -55.72 -19.94 -22.31
C ASP A 50 -54.29 -19.66 -21.79
N VAL A 51 -53.61 -18.68 -22.38
CA VAL A 51 -52.27 -18.25 -21.93
C VAL A 51 -52.37 -17.26 -20.76
N LEU A 52 -53.45 -16.48 -20.68
CA LEU A 52 -53.66 -15.49 -19.62
C LEU A 52 -54.12 -16.12 -18.30
N ASN A 53 -54.88 -17.22 -18.36
CA ASN A 53 -55.38 -17.93 -17.17
C ASN A 53 -54.28 -18.69 -16.40
N ASN A 54 -53.16 -19.03 -17.04
CA ASN A 54 -52.00 -19.61 -16.36
C ASN A 54 -51.12 -18.57 -15.63
N LEU A 55 -51.44 -17.28 -15.73
CA LEU A 55 -50.70 -16.19 -15.07
C LEU A 55 -51.36 -15.72 -13.77
N THR A 56 -52.57 -16.18 -13.46
CA THR A 56 -53.37 -15.71 -12.31
C THR A 56 -53.57 -16.76 -11.21
N ASP A 57 -52.84 -17.87 -11.27
CA ASP A 57 -52.75 -18.82 -10.17
C ASP A 57 -51.70 -18.37 -9.16
N TRP A 58 -52.07 -17.53 -8.21
CA TRP A 58 -51.24 -17.17 -7.05
C TRP A 58 -50.80 -18.42 -6.23
N GLU A 59 -51.50 -19.54 -6.38
CA GLU A 59 -51.16 -20.84 -5.78
C GLU A 59 -49.97 -21.55 -6.47
N THR A 60 -49.70 -21.28 -7.75
CA THR A 60 -48.56 -21.92 -8.46
C THR A 60 -47.22 -21.21 -8.21
N LEU A 61 -47.24 -19.91 -7.88
CA LEU A 61 -46.08 -19.17 -7.35
C LEU A 61 -45.72 -19.59 -5.92
N SER A 62 -46.68 -20.14 -5.16
CA SER A 62 -46.49 -20.63 -3.79
C SER A 62 -45.96 -22.07 -3.69
N ARG A 63 -45.63 -22.73 -4.81
CA ARG A 63 -44.75 -23.90 -4.74
C ARG A 63 -43.35 -23.39 -4.39
N LYS A 64 -43.11 -23.14 -3.09
CA LYS A 64 -41.76 -23.03 -2.51
C LYS A 64 -40.97 -24.20 -3.07
N LYS A 65 -40.20 -23.95 -4.13
CA LYS A 65 -39.27 -24.94 -4.66
C LYS A 65 -38.46 -25.38 -3.45
N LYS A 66 -38.44 -26.69 -3.18
CA LYS A 66 -37.73 -27.22 -2.02
C LYS A 66 -36.26 -26.86 -2.19
N ILE A 67 -35.85 -25.76 -1.55
CA ILE A 67 -34.48 -25.29 -1.52
C ILE A 67 -33.63 -26.42 -0.96
N SER A 68 -32.44 -26.63 -1.51
CA SER A 68 -31.54 -27.63 -0.95
C SER A 68 -31.24 -27.28 0.51
N LYS A 69 -31.08 -28.29 1.37
CA LYS A 69 -30.77 -28.06 2.79
C LYS A 69 -29.52 -27.18 2.97
N ALA A 70 -28.53 -27.34 2.10
CA ALA A 70 -27.31 -26.55 2.10
C ALA A 70 -27.56 -25.07 1.79
N MET A 71 -28.44 -24.79 0.83
CA MET A 71 -28.78 -23.45 0.40
C MET A 71 -29.60 -22.71 1.46
N LYS A 72 -30.56 -23.40 2.09
CA LYS A 72 -31.28 -22.87 3.27
C LYS A 72 -30.33 -22.54 4.42
N ALA A 73 -29.42 -23.46 4.75
CA ALA A 73 -28.43 -23.24 5.82
C ALA A 73 -27.42 -22.12 5.51
N TYR A 74 -27.19 -21.80 4.24
CA TYR A 74 -26.38 -20.63 3.85
C TYR A 74 -27.15 -19.32 4.09
N LEU A 75 -28.42 -19.24 3.69
CA LEU A 75 -29.27 -18.07 3.94
C LEU A 75 -29.43 -17.78 5.42
N GLU A 76 -29.72 -18.82 6.21
CA GLU A 76 -29.82 -18.70 7.68
C GLU A 76 -28.50 -18.20 8.30
N ARG A 77 -27.35 -18.64 7.78
CA ARG A 77 -26.03 -18.15 8.24
C ARG A 77 -25.77 -16.69 7.87
N ALA A 78 -26.20 -16.26 6.68
CA ALA A 78 -26.08 -14.87 6.26
C ALA A 78 -26.97 -13.97 7.12
N GLN A 79 -28.24 -14.32 7.28
CA GLN A 79 -29.19 -13.59 8.14
C GLN A 79 -28.71 -13.51 9.59
N ALA A 80 -28.26 -14.63 10.17
CA ALA A 80 -27.72 -14.64 11.53
C ALA A 80 -26.48 -13.77 11.69
N HIS A 81 -25.65 -13.63 10.64
CA HIS A 81 -24.51 -12.73 10.67
C HIS A 81 -24.94 -11.26 10.62
N ASP A 82 -25.91 -10.92 9.78
CA ASP A 82 -26.44 -9.55 9.67
C ASP A 82 -27.11 -9.12 10.99
N GLU A 83 -27.92 -10.00 11.60
CA GLU A 83 -28.50 -9.79 12.92
C GLU A 83 -27.43 -9.64 14.01
N PHE A 84 -26.38 -10.46 13.96
CA PHE A 84 -25.24 -10.34 14.86
C PHE A 84 -24.55 -8.97 14.72
N MET A 85 -24.25 -8.54 13.50
CA MET A 85 -23.60 -7.24 13.24
C MET A 85 -24.48 -6.08 13.72
N HIS A 86 -25.78 -6.12 13.45
CA HIS A 86 -26.73 -5.12 13.94
C HIS A 86 -26.77 -5.07 15.48
N LYS A 87 -26.79 -6.23 16.14
CA LYS A 87 -26.72 -6.30 17.60
C LYS A 87 -25.43 -5.70 18.14
N GLN A 88 -24.28 -6.03 17.54
CA GLN A 88 -22.98 -5.48 17.96
C GLN A 88 -22.92 -3.97 17.77
N GLN A 89 -23.50 -3.43 16.68
CA GLN A 89 -23.55 -1.99 16.45
C GLN A 89 -24.40 -1.28 17.50
N PHE A 90 -25.53 -1.87 17.87
CA PHE A 90 -26.39 -1.36 18.94
C PHE A 90 -25.69 -1.38 20.30
N GLU A 91 -25.05 -2.50 20.66
CA GLU A 91 -24.26 -2.64 21.90
C GLU A 91 -23.10 -1.63 21.95
N TYR A 92 -22.39 -1.44 20.84
CA TYR A 92 -21.32 -0.46 20.70
C TYR A 92 -21.82 0.98 20.93
N ASN A 93 -22.95 1.35 20.33
CA ASN A 93 -23.53 2.68 20.48
C ASN A 93 -23.98 2.97 21.92
N ILE A 94 -24.56 1.97 22.60
CA ILE A 94 -24.90 2.05 24.02
C ILE A 94 -23.63 2.16 24.87
N GLY A 95 -22.65 1.29 24.64
CA GLY A 95 -21.37 1.30 25.33
C GLY A 95 -20.64 2.64 25.20
N LYS A 96 -20.66 3.24 24.01
CA LYS A 96 -20.11 4.58 23.74
C LYS A 96 -20.76 5.66 24.60
N ARG A 97 -22.09 5.65 24.73
CA ARG A 97 -22.82 6.59 25.59
C ARG A 97 -22.49 6.39 27.07
N HIS A 98 -22.38 5.14 27.52
CA HIS A 98 -21.97 4.85 28.89
C HIS A 98 -20.53 5.29 29.18
N LEU A 99 -19.62 5.07 28.23
CA LEU A 99 -18.23 5.50 28.35
C LEU A 99 -18.13 7.02 28.46
N ALA A 100 -18.85 7.76 27.61
CA ALA A 100 -18.92 9.22 27.69
C ALA A 100 -19.43 9.68 29.07
N ASN A 101 -20.50 9.05 29.58
CA ASN A 101 -21.03 9.36 30.92
C ASN A 101 -20.03 9.08 32.06
N MET A 102 -19.25 7.99 31.98
CA MET A 102 -18.20 7.69 32.96
C MET A 102 -17.06 8.72 32.94
N MET A 103 -16.71 9.21 31.74
CA MET A 103 -15.66 10.21 31.57
C MET A 103 -16.15 11.65 31.79
N GLY A 104 -17.47 11.86 31.92
CA GLY A 104 -18.08 13.18 32.07
C GLY A 104 -18.11 14.01 30.78
N GLU A 105 -18.07 13.35 29.61
CA GLU A 105 -18.06 13.99 28.29
C GLU A 105 -19.45 13.91 27.62
N ASP A 106 -19.68 14.77 26.63
CA ASP A 106 -20.93 14.76 25.84
C ASP A 106 -20.96 13.57 24.85
N PRO A 107 -21.96 12.67 24.90
CA PRO A 107 -22.00 11.47 24.07
C PRO A 107 -22.04 11.71 22.55
N GLU A 108 -22.62 12.82 22.11
CA GLU A 108 -22.79 13.13 20.69
C GLU A 108 -21.49 13.65 20.07
N THR A 109 -20.72 14.42 20.84
CA THR A 109 -19.40 14.96 20.43
C THR A 109 -18.26 13.94 20.59
N PHE A 110 -18.50 12.84 21.31
CA PHE A 110 -17.49 11.84 21.65
C PHE A 110 -16.93 11.12 20.41
N THR A 111 -15.65 11.32 20.09
CA THR A 111 -15.00 10.73 18.91
C THR A 111 -14.33 9.39 19.23
N GLN A 112 -13.93 8.63 18.20
CA GLN A 112 -13.20 7.36 18.40
C GLN A 112 -11.87 7.57 19.15
N LYS A 113 -11.21 8.71 18.97
CA LYS A 113 -9.96 9.01 19.69
C LYS A 113 -10.20 9.17 21.19
N ASP A 114 -11.37 9.69 21.57
CA ASP A 114 -11.76 9.87 22.95
C ASP A 114 -12.10 8.53 23.60
N VAL A 115 -12.76 7.64 22.84
CA VAL A 115 -12.96 6.23 23.22
C VAL A 115 -11.62 5.55 23.50
N ASP A 116 -10.67 5.62 22.55
CA ASP A 116 -9.37 4.96 22.68
C ASP A 116 -8.59 5.47 23.91
N ARG A 117 -8.59 6.79 24.14
CA ARG A 117 -7.97 7.41 25.33
C ARG A 117 -8.65 6.97 26.63
N ALA A 118 -9.97 6.93 26.66
CA ALA A 118 -10.73 6.51 27.83
C ALA A 118 -10.48 5.03 28.16
N ILE A 119 -10.42 4.16 27.15
CA ILE A 119 -10.10 2.74 27.33
C ILE A 119 -8.67 2.55 27.83
N GLU A 120 -7.69 3.29 27.28
CA GLU A 120 -6.31 3.25 27.76
C GLU A 120 -6.19 3.65 29.24
N TYR A 121 -6.98 4.64 29.67
CA TYR A 121 -7.03 5.08 31.07
C TYR A 121 -7.74 4.08 32.00
N LEU A 122 -8.91 3.58 31.61
CA LEU A 122 -9.71 2.66 32.44
C LEU A 122 -9.09 1.25 32.51
N PHE A 123 -8.48 0.79 31.42
CA PHE A 123 -7.88 -0.53 31.29
C PHE A 123 -6.42 -0.43 30.84
N PRO A 124 -5.52 0.09 31.70
CA PRO A 124 -4.12 0.27 31.34
C PRO A 124 -3.46 -1.09 31.11
N SER A 125 -2.97 -1.32 29.89
CA SER A 125 -2.30 -2.56 29.51
C SER A 125 -0.86 -2.29 29.06
N GLY A 126 0.10 -2.96 29.72
CA GLY A 126 1.52 -2.90 29.39
C GLY A 126 1.95 -3.82 28.24
N ILE A 127 0.99 -4.32 27.46
CA ILE A 127 1.26 -5.28 26.37
C ILE A 127 1.94 -4.53 25.21
N TYR A 128 3.06 -5.07 24.74
CA TYR A 128 3.85 -4.44 23.66
C TYR A 128 3.11 -4.40 22.33
N ASP A 129 2.38 -5.46 22.00
CA ASP A 129 1.55 -5.52 20.78
C ASP A 129 0.28 -4.70 20.96
N PRO A 130 0.05 -3.64 20.17
CA PRO A 130 -1.16 -2.83 20.26
C PRO A 130 -2.43 -3.61 19.94
N ALA A 131 -2.37 -4.65 19.10
CA ALA A 131 -3.55 -5.42 18.69
C ALA A 131 -4.11 -6.31 19.82
N ALA A 132 -3.27 -6.67 20.79
CA ALA A 132 -3.66 -7.49 21.94
C ALA A 132 -4.13 -6.65 23.15
N ARG A 133 -4.14 -5.32 23.02
CA ARG A 133 -4.63 -4.42 24.07
C ARG A 133 -6.16 -4.41 24.08
N PRO A 134 -6.79 -4.07 25.23
CA PRO A 134 -8.22 -3.77 25.27
C PRO A 134 -8.55 -2.67 24.25
N LEU A 135 -9.55 -2.91 23.41
CA LEU A 135 -10.02 -1.94 22.42
C LEU A 135 -11.54 -1.98 22.32
N MET A 136 -12.13 -0.82 22.05
CA MET A 136 -13.56 -0.67 21.78
C MET A 136 -13.70 0.11 20.48
N LYS A 137 -14.05 -0.60 19.41
CA LYS A 137 -14.13 -0.04 18.05
C LYS A 137 -15.47 -0.37 17.40
N PRO A 138 -15.87 0.35 16.34
CA PRO A 138 -17.02 -0.02 15.54
C PRO A 138 -16.92 -1.48 15.05
N PRO A 139 -18.01 -2.26 15.08
CA PRO A 139 -17.99 -3.68 14.69
C PRO A 139 -17.46 -3.92 13.27
N GLU A 140 -17.68 -2.97 12.35
CA GLU A 140 -17.19 -3.03 10.97
C GLU A 140 -15.66 -3.06 10.86
N GLU A 141 -14.94 -2.46 11.82
CA GLU A 141 -13.47 -2.51 11.87
C GLU A 141 -12.95 -3.76 12.59
N VAL A 142 -13.75 -4.32 13.50
CA VAL A 142 -13.34 -5.45 14.36
C VAL A 142 -13.57 -6.78 13.65
N PHE A 143 -14.74 -6.94 13.03
CA PHE A 143 -15.10 -8.17 12.34
C PHE A 143 -14.76 -8.05 10.85
N PRO A 144 -14.20 -9.11 10.24
CA PRO A 144 -13.90 -9.08 8.81
C PRO A 144 -15.20 -8.98 7.99
N ALA A 145 -15.16 -8.18 6.93
CA ALA A 145 -16.27 -8.08 5.99
C ALA A 145 -16.60 -9.47 5.40
N ARG A 146 -17.89 -9.78 5.33
CA ARG A 146 -18.39 -11.00 4.68
C ARG A 146 -19.33 -10.62 3.56
N LYS A 147 -19.39 -11.48 2.55
CA LYS A 147 -20.36 -11.32 1.48
C LYS A 147 -21.77 -11.49 2.03
N ALA A 148 -22.67 -10.64 1.57
CA ALA A 148 -24.11 -10.85 1.72
C ALA A 148 -24.54 -12.14 1.00
N ALA A 149 -25.78 -12.58 1.27
CA ALA A 149 -26.36 -13.70 0.55
C ALA A 149 -26.31 -13.46 -0.97
N GLU A 150 -25.75 -14.40 -1.72
CA GLU A 150 -25.56 -14.26 -3.17
C GLU A 150 -26.80 -14.66 -4.00
N PHE A 151 -27.85 -15.17 -3.35
CA PHE A 151 -29.08 -15.66 -4.00
C PHE A 151 -30.34 -15.45 -3.15
N ASP A 152 -31.48 -15.41 -3.83
CA ASP A 152 -32.82 -15.30 -3.24
C ASP A 152 -33.26 -16.57 -2.51
N GLU A 153 -34.33 -16.48 -1.72
CA GLU A 153 -35.03 -17.66 -1.19
C GLU A 153 -35.47 -18.65 -2.29
N ALA A 154 -35.79 -18.17 -3.49
CA ALA A 154 -36.12 -19.05 -4.62
C ALA A 154 -34.91 -19.83 -5.17
N GLY A 155 -33.70 -19.50 -4.70
CA GLY A 155 -32.43 -20.05 -5.14
C GLY A 155 -31.87 -19.41 -6.41
N ARG A 156 -32.36 -18.24 -6.79
CA ARG A 156 -31.89 -17.48 -7.95
C ARG A 156 -30.71 -16.61 -7.53
N PRO A 157 -29.52 -16.72 -8.15
CA PRO A 157 -28.42 -15.81 -7.88
C PRO A 157 -28.76 -14.36 -8.24
N HIS A 158 -28.32 -13.41 -7.41
CA HIS A 158 -28.48 -11.98 -7.69
C HIS A 158 -27.55 -11.51 -8.81
N HIS A 159 -26.36 -12.11 -8.92
CA HIS A 159 -25.34 -11.74 -9.90
C HIS A 159 -25.24 -12.74 -11.04
N PHE A 160 -25.13 -12.26 -12.28
CA PHE A 160 -25.06 -13.12 -13.47
C PHE A 160 -23.76 -13.95 -13.55
N LEU A 161 -22.63 -13.42 -13.04
CA LEU A 161 -21.35 -14.14 -12.95
C LEU A 161 -21.22 -15.04 -11.72
N PHE A 162 -22.31 -15.30 -10.98
CA PHE A 162 -22.27 -16.14 -9.78
C PHE A 162 -21.59 -17.50 -10.00
N TYR A 163 -21.90 -18.17 -11.13
CA TYR A 163 -21.37 -19.50 -11.45
C TYR A 163 -19.89 -19.53 -11.82
N THR A 164 -19.21 -18.39 -11.86
CA THR A 164 -17.74 -18.33 -12.00
C THR A 164 -17.02 -18.64 -10.68
N GLY A 165 -17.73 -18.62 -9.55
CA GLY A 165 -17.19 -18.81 -8.20
C GLY A 165 -16.58 -17.53 -7.59
N LYS A 166 -16.21 -16.54 -8.41
CA LYS A 166 -15.68 -15.24 -7.99
C LYS A 166 -16.41 -14.09 -8.71
N PRO A 167 -17.71 -13.91 -8.46
CA PRO A 167 -18.52 -12.93 -9.19
C PRO A 167 -17.97 -11.51 -9.13
N SER A 168 -17.43 -11.06 -7.98
CA SER A 168 -16.94 -9.68 -7.83
C SER A 168 -15.66 -9.42 -8.64
N TYR A 169 -14.70 -10.35 -8.59
CA TYR A 169 -13.47 -10.24 -9.37
C TYR A 169 -13.73 -10.27 -10.88
N PHE A 170 -14.52 -11.24 -11.37
CA PHE A 170 -14.81 -11.31 -12.81
C PHE A 170 -15.71 -10.16 -13.29
N LYS A 171 -16.58 -9.62 -12.41
CA LYS A 171 -17.32 -8.38 -12.71
C LYS A 171 -16.36 -7.23 -12.92
N LEU A 172 -15.39 -7.05 -12.03
CA LEU A 172 -14.37 -6.01 -12.18
C LEU A 172 -13.64 -6.14 -13.52
N MET A 173 -13.23 -7.36 -13.89
CA MET A 173 -12.53 -7.61 -15.16
C MET A 173 -13.42 -7.36 -16.37
N TYR A 174 -14.71 -7.68 -16.27
CA TYR A 174 -15.72 -7.40 -17.29
C TYR A 174 -15.92 -5.88 -17.46
N ASP A 175 -16.13 -5.16 -16.36
CA ASP A 175 -16.30 -3.69 -16.37
C ASP A 175 -15.05 -2.99 -16.93
N ALA A 176 -13.85 -3.49 -16.62
CA ALA A 176 -12.61 -2.96 -17.18
C ALA A 176 -12.51 -3.20 -18.70
N ALA A 177 -12.88 -4.39 -19.16
CA ALA A 177 -12.92 -4.72 -20.59
C ALA A 177 -13.97 -3.89 -21.33
N GLU A 178 -15.15 -3.67 -20.74
CA GLU A 178 -16.20 -2.82 -21.28
C GLU A 178 -15.70 -1.36 -21.42
N ASN A 179 -15.08 -0.80 -20.39
CA ASN A 179 -14.50 0.53 -20.45
C ASN A 179 -13.43 0.66 -21.55
N ILE A 180 -12.61 -0.38 -21.77
CA ILE A 180 -11.65 -0.43 -22.88
C ILE A 180 -12.37 -0.38 -24.24
N GLN A 181 -13.44 -1.16 -24.41
CA GLN A 181 -14.22 -1.17 -25.66
C GLN A 181 -14.91 0.17 -25.91
N GLU A 182 -15.46 0.79 -24.86
CA GLU A 182 -16.05 2.12 -24.96
C GLU A 182 -15.03 3.19 -25.36
N LEU A 183 -13.79 3.10 -24.86
CA LEU A 183 -12.70 4.00 -25.26
C LEU A 183 -12.33 3.80 -26.74
N TYR A 184 -12.26 2.57 -27.25
CA TYR A 184 -12.04 2.33 -28.68
C TYR A 184 -13.19 2.90 -29.52
N ASN A 185 -14.44 2.65 -29.12
CA ASN A 185 -15.61 3.19 -29.81
C ASN A 185 -15.63 4.72 -29.80
N PHE A 186 -15.18 5.34 -28.71
CA PHE A 186 -15.04 6.78 -28.60
C PHE A 186 -13.94 7.31 -29.52
N GLN A 187 -12.77 6.66 -29.50
CA GLN A 187 -11.66 6.98 -30.39
C GLN A 187 -12.08 6.93 -31.87
N ASP A 188 -12.77 5.88 -32.28
CA ASP A 188 -13.29 5.75 -33.65
C ASP A 188 -14.27 6.87 -34.02
N LYS A 189 -15.15 7.25 -33.09
CA LYS A 189 -16.07 8.39 -33.29
C LYS A 189 -15.32 9.71 -33.47
N VAL A 190 -14.27 9.95 -32.69
CA VAL A 190 -13.45 11.16 -32.80
C VAL A 190 -12.69 11.19 -34.13
N ILE A 191 -12.12 10.06 -34.54
CA ILE A 191 -11.43 9.92 -35.84
C ILE A 191 -12.41 10.20 -37.00
N ARG A 192 -13.62 9.63 -36.96
CA ARG A 192 -14.65 9.89 -37.99
C ARG A 192 -15.05 11.36 -38.06
N LYS A 193 -15.12 12.04 -36.91
CA LYS A 193 -15.43 13.48 -36.81
C LYS A 193 -14.25 14.39 -37.17
N LYS A 194 -13.04 13.84 -37.36
CA LYS A 194 -11.79 14.59 -37.54
C LYS A 194 -11.55 15.65 -36.45
N ALA A 195 -12.08 15.42 -35.25
CA ALA A 195 -11.88 16.32 -34.13
C ALA A 195 -10.48 16.11 -33.53
N THR A 196 -9.83 17.19 -33.12
CA THR A 196 -8.55 17.13 -32.43
C THR A 196 -8.74 16.70 -30.98
N PRO A 197 -7.82 15.91 -30.39
CA PRO A 197 -7.86 15.60 -28.96
C PRO A 197 -7.78 16.87 -28.11
N ASP A 198 -8.52 16.90 -27.00
CA ASP A 198 -8.46 18.01 -26.04
C ASP A 198 -7.07 18.10 -25.40
N PRO A 199 -6.35 19.25 -25.49
CA PRO A 199 -5.00 19.40 -24.96
C PRO A 199 -4.89 19.27 -23.43
N ASN A 200 -5.98 19.55 -22.71
CA ASN A 200 -6.03 19.54 -21.24
C ASN A 200 -6.48 18.19 -20.64
N GLY A 201 -6.81 17.19 -21.47
CA GLY A 201 -7.36 15.90 -21.05
C GLY A 201 -6.31 14.88 -20.61
N ASN A 202 -5.14 15.26 -20.09
CA ASN A 202 -4.13 14.27 -19.71
C ASN A 202 -4.34 13.77 -18.27
N LEU A 203 -4.37 12.44 -18.11
CA LEU A 203 -4.53 11.78 -16.83
C LEU A 203 -3.16 11.69 -16.12
N ASN A 204 -2.94 12.54 -15.12
CA ASN A 204 -1.71 12.52 -14.31
C ASN A 204 -1.81 11.47 -13.21
N LEU A 205 -1.06 10.38 -13.32
CA LEU A 205 -1.11 9.24 -12.39
C LEU A 205 0.13 9.10 -11.50
N ASP A 206 1.16 9.93 -11.68
CA ASP A 206 2.47 9.78 -11.04
C ASP A 206 2.41 9.75 -9.50
N ALA A 207 1.45 10.46 -8.92
CA ALA A 207 1.25 10.54 -7.49
C ALA A 207 0.36 9.40 -6.92
N THR A 208 -0.03 8.41 -7.74
CA THR A 208 -0.97 7.35 -7.34
C THR A 208 -0.45 5.96 -7.69
N LEU A 209 -0.74 4.99 -6.84
CA LEU A 209 -0.43 3.57 -7.05
C LEU A 209 -1.71 2.75 -7.19
N TRP A 210 -1.62 1.61 -7.86
CA TRP A 210 -2.67 0.60 -7.80
C TRP A 210 -2.82 0.05 -6.37
N LEU A 211 -4.04 -0.32 -5.99
CA LEU A 211 -4.31 -1.05 -4.76
C LEU A 211 -3.46 -2.32 -4.70
N THR A 212 -2.97 -2.67 -3.51
CA THR A 212 -2.27 -3.95 -3.31
C THR A 212 -3.24 -5.13 -3.40
N LYS A 213 -2.71 -6.34 -3.53
CA LYS A 213 -3.51 -7.57 -3.54
C LYS A 213 -4.46 -7.65 -2.33
N ASP A 214 -3.92 -7.50 -1.13
CA ASP A 214 -4.69 -7.58 0.12
C ASP A 214 -5.79 -6.51 0.18
N GLU A 215 -5.50 -5.29 -0.29
CA GLU A 215 -6.49 -4.21 -0.36
C GLU A 215 -7.61 -4.52 -1.37
N LEU A 216 -7.27 -5.13 -2.50
CA LEU A 216 -8.23 -5.55 -3.53
C LEU A 216 -9.11 -6.71 -3.03
N GLU A 217 -8.53 -7.68 -2.31
CA GLU A 217 -9.28 -8.78 -1.68
C GLU A 217 -10.29 -8.25 -0.66
N ASN A 218 -9.88 -7.29 0.17
CA ASN A 218 -10.76 -6.65 1.15
C ASN A 218 -11.89 -5.86 0.46
N LEU A 219 -11.59 -5.18 -0.65
CA LEU A 219 -12.59 -4.42 -1.42
C LEU A 219 -13.63 -5.37 -2.05
N LEU A 220 -13.19 -6.46 -2.66
CA LEU A 220 -14.07 -7.41 -3.36
C LEU A 220 -14.71 -8.44 -2.42
N VAL A 221 -14.19 -8.59 -1.20
CA VAL A 221 -14.55 -9.63 -0.24
C VAL A 221 -14.41 -11.02 -0.87
N GLU A 222 -13.35 -11.22 -1.65
CA GLU A 222 -13.04 -12.43 -2.40
C GLU A 222 -11.53 -12.71 -2.34
N ALA A 223 -11.16 -13.98 -2.22
CA ALA A 223 -9.75 -14.38 -2.26
C ALA A 223 -9.22 -14.37 -3.70
N ILE A 224 -8.05 -13.78 -3.91
CA ILE A 224 -7.43 -13.58 -5.22
C ILE A 224 -6.08 -14.31 -5.24
N THR A 225 -5.77 -14.91 -6.37
CA THR A 225 -4.45 -15.52 -6.61
C THR A 225 -3.48 -14.48 -7.16
N ASP A 226 -2.17 -14.68 -6.98
CA ASP A 226 -1.18 -13.71 -7.46
C ASP A 226 -1.27 -13.53 -8.99
N LEU A 227 -1.56 -14.60 -9.72
CA LEU A 227 -1.79 -14.57 -11.17
C LEU A 227 -3.02 -13.74 -11.56
N GLU A 228 -4.12 -13.87 -10.82
CA GLU A 228 -5.33 -13.06 -11.04
C GLU A 228 -5.03 -11.57 -10.77
N TYR A 229 -4.27 -11.26 -9.72
CA TYR A 229 -3.85 -9.90 -9.45
C TYR A 229 -2.93 -9.32 -10.54
N ASP A 230 -2.00 -10.12 -11.07
CA ASP A 230 -1.16 -9.72 -12.21
C ASP A 230 -2.00 -9.47 -13.47
N ASN A 231 -3.01 -10.30 -13.73
CA ASN A 231 -3.96 -10.09 -14.84
C ASN A 231 -4.77 -8.80 -14.66
N PHE A 232 -5.25 -8.53 -13.45
CA PHE A 232 -5.90 -7.27 -13.11
C PHE A 232 -5.00 -6.08 -13.40
N LYS A 233 -3.75 -6.13 -12.93
CA LYS A 233 -2.76 -5.07 -13.16
C LYS A 233 -2.53 -4.84 -14.66
N LEU A 234 -2.37 -5.92 -15.43
CA LEU A 234 -2.18 -5.85 -16.88
C LEU A 234 -3.36 -5.16 -17.57
N VAL A 235 -4.59 -5.53 -17.23
CA VAL A 235 -5.79 -4.92 -17.82
C VAL A 235 -5.92 -3.45 -17.43
N MET A 236 -5.60 -3.11 -16.19
CA MET A 236 -5.66 -1.73 -15.70
C MET A 236 -4.56 -0.84 -16.33
N GLU A 237 -3.34 -1.35 -16.46
CA GLU A 237 -2.26 -0.68 -17.21
C GLU A 237 -2.64 -0.52 -18.68
N ARG A 238 -3.28 -1.54 -19.28
CA ARG A 238 -3.79 -1.44 -20.63
C ARG A 238 -4.83 -0.33 -20.75
N LEU A 239 -5.80 -0.24 -19.85
CA LEU A 239 -6.84 0.81 -19.85
C LEU A 239 -6.20 2.21 -19.77
N VAL A 240 -5.23 2.41 -18.87
CA VAL A 240 -4.49 3.67 -18.73
C VAL A 240 -3.67 4.01 -19.98
N SER A 241 -3.13 3.01 -20.67
CA SER A 241 -2.31 3.23 -21.88
C SER A 241 -3.11 3.72 -23.10
N LEU A 242 -4.44 3.61 -23.07
CA LEU A 242 -5.29 4.00 -24.19
C LEU A 242 -5.45 5.52 -24.31
N PRO A 243 -5.64 6.04 -25.53
CA PRO A 243 -6.00 7.44 -25.70
C PRO A 243 -7.37 7.70 -25.06
N TYR A 244 -7.57 8.91 -24.54
CA TYR A 244 -8.82 9.36 -23.91
C TYR A 244 -9.19 8.65 -22.59
N ALA A 245 -8.25 7.94 -21.96
CA ALA A 245 -8.45 7.26 -20.67
C ALA A 245 -8.98 8.20 -19.55
N TYR A 246 -8.74 9.51 -19.65
CA TYR A 246 -9.29 10.52 -18.73
C TYR A 246 -10.83 10.51 -18.65
N THR A 247 -11.53 10.06 -19.69
CA THR A 247 -13.00 9.93 -19.69
C THR A 247 -13.48 8.90 -18.67
N LYS A 248 -12.63 7.91 -18.35
CA LYS A 248 -12.90 6.83 -17.40
C LYS A 248 -12.12 7.00 -16.10
N LYS A 249 -11.79 8.25 -15.74
CA LYS A 249 -11.04 8.60 -14.52
C LYS A 249 -11.70 8.06 -13.25
N ASP A 250 -13.01 8.20 -13.11
CA ASP A 250 -13.74 7.75 -11.90
C ASP A 250 -13.56 6.24 -11.65
N PHE A 251 -13.56 5.43 -12.72
CA PHE A 251 -13.33 4.00 -12.63
C PHE A 251 -11.88 3.67 -12.24
N ILE A 252 -10.90 4.38 -12.81
CA ILE A 252 -9.48 4.20 -12.51
C ILE A 252 -9.19 4.59 -11.06
N GLU A 253 -9.73 5.73 -10.60
CA GLU A 253 -9.48 6.28 -9.28
C GLU A 253 -10.02 5.39 -8.16
N LYS A 254 -11.12 4.66 -8.40
CA LYS A 254 -11.66 3.67 -7.46
C LYS A 254 -10.64 2.61 -7.05
N TYR A 255 -9.72 2.24 -7.95
CA TYR A 255 -8.70 1.21 -7.71
C TYR A 255 -7.28 1.76 -7.55
N ARG A 256 -7.16 3.07 -7.33
CA ARG A 256 -5.89 3.76 -7.08
C ARG A 256 -5.87 4.30 -5.65
N LYS A 257 -4.67 4.37 -5.08
CA LYS A 257 -4.40 5.04 -3.82
C LYS A 257 -3.33 6.12 -4.01
N PRO A 258 -3.40 7.24 -3.28
CA PRO A 258 -2.33 8.23 -3.31
C PRO A 258 -1.04 7.60 -2.79
N LEU A 259 0.05 7.77 -3.53
CA LEU A 259 1.38 7.48 -3.04
C LEU A 259 1.69 8.51 -1.97
N ALA A 260 1.85 8.06 -0.73
CA ALA A 260 2.35 8.91 0.34
C ALA A 260 3.81 9.26 0.03
N SER A 261 4.04 10.35 -0.73
CA SER A 261 5.39 10.87 -0.92
C SER A 261 5.83 11.44 0.41
N GLN A 262 6.66 10.70 1.14
CA GLN A 262 7.45 11.30 2.23
C GLN A 262 8.44 12.24 1.56
N LYS A 263 8.01 13.46 1.26
CA LYS A 263 8.95 14.55 0.99
C LYS A 263 9.67 14.75 2.32
N PHE A 264 10.89 14.24 2.45
CA PHE A 264 11.81 14.62 3.52
C PHE A 264 12.25 16.07 3.28
N ALA A 265 11.30 17.01 3.24
CA ALA A 265 11.60 18.41 3.33
C ALA A 265 12.13 18.62 4.75
N LEU A 266 13.44 18.78 4.88
CA LEU A 266 14.05 19.14 6.14
C LEU A 266 13.50 20.52 6.51
N GLU A 267 12.68 20.59 7.56
CA GLU A 267 12.24 21.87 8.11
C GLU A 267 13.48 22.65 8.56
N ILE A 268 13.74 23.79 7.94
CA ILE A 268 14.88 24.65 8.24
C ILE A 268 14.48 25.51 9.45
N PRO A 269 15.13 25.35 10.62
CA PRO A 269 14.79 26.16 11.79
C PRO A 269 15.14 27.62 11.54
N LYS A 270 14.27 28.54 11.95
CA LYS A 270 14.57 29.98 11.87
C LYS A 270 15.64 30.32 12.92
N PRO A 271 16.68 31.10 12.59
CA PRO A 271 17.70 31.50 13.56
C PRO A 271 17.10 32.41 14.65
N SER A 272 17.56 32.23 15.88
CA SER A 272 17.28 33.13 17.00
C SER A 272 18.36 34.22 17.08
N TYR A 273 18.15 35.28 17.86
CA TYR A 273 19.11 36.37 18.01
C TYR A 273 19.57 36.51 19.46
N ASP A 274 20.87 36.71 19.64
CA ASP A 274 21.48 36.96 20.95
C ASP A 274 21.25 38.40 21.43
N ALA A 275 21.62 38.68 22.69
CA ALA A 275 21.66 40.04 23.24
C ALA A 275 22.58 40.98 22.43
N GLU A 276 23.59 40.42 21.75
CA GLU A 276 24.50 41.14 20.86
C GLU A 276 23.97 41.27 19.42
N GLY A 277 22.76 40.78 19.14
CA GLY A 277 22.13 40.80 17.82
C GLY A 277 22.68 39.77 16.83
N ARG A 278 23.56 38.85 17.26
CA ARG A 278 24.09 37.76 16.42
C ARG A 278 23.04 36.67 16.23
N ALA A 279 22.91 36.16 15.01
CA ALA A 279 22.00 35.07 14.70
C ALA A 279 22.61 33.75 15.18
N PHE A 280 21.88 32.98 15.97
CA PHE A 280 22.35 31.69 16.46
C PHE A 280 21.31 30.58 16.34
N ILE A 281 21.81 29.36 16.23
CA ILE A 281 21.01 28.13 16.21
C ILE A 281 21.67 27.11 17.11
N THR A 282 20.89 26.58 18.04
CA THR A 282 21.28 25.46 18.89
C THR A 282 20.59 24.20 18.38
N THR A 283 21.40 23.22 17.97
CA THR A 283 20.91 21.87 17.70
C THR A 283 21.08 21.04 18.96
N TYR A 284 19.95 20.65 19.55
CA TYR A 284 19.91 19.80 20.73
C TYR A 284 20.04 18.32 20.38
N GLU A 285 20.46 17.51 21.34
CA GLU A 285 20.49 16.03 21.26
C GLU A 285 21.32 15.49 20.08
N CYS A 286 22.52 16.04 19.87
CA CYS A 286 23.48 15.51 18.92
C CYS A 286 24.02 14.16 19.39
N LEU A 287 23.61 13.08 18.73
CA LEU A 287 23.88 11.71 19.18
C LEU A 287 24.82 10.96 18.23
N ARG A 288 25.85 10.33 18.78
CA ARG A 288 26.61 9.27 18.09
C ARG A 288 27.12 8.23 19.05
N LYS A 289 26.77 6.96 18.79
CA LYS A 289 27.01 5.83 19.70
C LYS A 289 26.45 6.12 21.11
N LYS A 290 27.31 6.51 22.06
CA LYS A 290 26.98 6.88 23.45
C LYS A 290 27.26 8.35 23.75
N ALA A 291 27.84 9.10 22.82
CA ALA A 291 28.06 10.54 22.96
C ALA A 291 26.75 11.26 22.70
N ARG A 292 26.48 12.27 23.53
CA ARG A 292 25.31 13.15 23.46
C ARG A 292 25.73 14.57 23.79
N GLY A 293 25.04 15.57 23.26
CA GLY A 293 25.25 16.96 23.61
C GLY A 293 24.68 17.91 22.59
N ASP A 294 25.00 19.18 22.74
CA ASP A 294 24.36 20.27 22.01
C ASP A 294 25.40 21.12 21.29
N VAL A 295 25.04 21.62 20.12
CA VAL A 295 25.92 22.45 19.29
C VAL A 295 25.21 23.75 18.92
N THR A 296 25.79 24.86 19.35
CA THR A 296 25.34 26.20 19.01
C THR A 296 26.28 26.80 17.95
N ILE A 297 25.70 27.31 16.87
CA ILE A 297 26.42 28.08 15.85
C ILE A 297 25.93 29.51 15.92
N ARG A 298 26.86 30.47 15.90
CA ARG A 298 26.58 31.92 15.83
C ARG A 298 27.15 32.50 14.54
N ALA A 299 26.37 33.33 13.86
CA ALA A 299 26.74 34.06 12.66
C ALA A 299 26.30 35.54 12.76
N PRO A 300 27.15 36.51 12.40
CA PRO A 300 28.55 36.37 11.98
C PRO A 300 29.49 36.00 13.15
N GLY A 301 30.58 35.31 12.84
CA GLY A 301 31.63 34.88 13.79
C GLY A 301 33.03 34.96 13.19
N THR A 302 34.05 34.66 13.99
CA THR A 302 35.48 34.70 13.62
C THR A 302 36.06 33.33 13.26
N GLY A 303 35.27 32.26 13.33
CA GLY A 303 35.74 30.89 13.11
C GLY A 303 36.19 30.20 14.40
N LYS A 304 35.85 30.74 15.57
CA LYS A 304 36.27 30.16 16.85
C LYS A 304 35.44 28.92 17.15
N ILE A 305 36.10 27.79 17.37
CA ILE A 305 35.47 26.52 17.75
C ILE A 305 35.81 26.22 19.21
N THR A 306 34.79 26.21 20.06
CA THR A 306 34.88 25.88 21.48
C THR A 306 34.11 24.60 21.78
N ILE A 307 34.75 23.67 22.49
CA ILE A 307 34.25 22.35 22.88
C ILE A 307 34.44 22.21 24.39
N ASN A 308 33.34 22.20 25.15
CA ASN A 308 33.34 22.15 26.62
C ASN A 308 34.29 23.21 27.24
N GLY A 309 34.28 24.42 26.70
CA GLY A 309 35.13 25.54 27.15
C GLY A 309 36.61 25.47 26.74
N LYS A 310 37.01 24.46 25.95
CA LYS A 310 38.37 24.34 25.37
C LYS A 310 38.31 24.54 23.86
N ASP A 311 39.43 24.88 23.23
CA ASP A 311 39.48 24.98 21.76
C ASP A 311 39.53 23.58 21.11
N LEU A 312 39.84 23.51 19.81
CA LEU A 312 39.99 22.27 19.05
C LEU A 312 41.04 21.28 19.62
N THR A 313 41.89 21.77 20.53
CA THR A 313 42.84 20.98 21.32
C THR A 313 42.16 20.00 22.28
N TYR A 314 40.84 20.11 22.49
CA TYR A 314 40.05 19.12 23.24
C TYR A 314 40.24 17.69 22.71
N PHE A 315 40.41 17.54 21.39
CA PHE A 315 40.75 16.26 20.79
C PHE A 315 42.25 16.18 20.54
N ASP A 316 42.92 15.16 21.10
CA ASP A 316 44.34 14.92 20.83
C ASP A 316 44.56 14.41 19.40
N ASP A 317 43.64 13.57 18.92
CA ASP A 317 43.72 12.91 17.62
C ASP A 317 43.29 13.82 16.46
N ILE A 318 44.10 13.84 15.40
CA ILE A 318 43.88 14.66 14.20
C ILE A 318 42.59 14.26 13.50
N GLN A 319 42.29 12.95 13.41
CA GLN A 319 41.08 12.49 12.72
C GLN A 319 39.82 13.05 13.39
N SER A 320 39.82 13.17 14.71
CA SER A 320 38.69 13.74 15.45
C SER A 320 38.51 15.24 15.17
N ARG A 321 39.61 15.98 14.98
CA ARG A 321 39.58 17.40 14.58
C ARG A 321 39.06 17.56 13.15
N GLU A 322 39.54 16.75 12.21
CA GLU A 322 39.09 16.76 10.82
C GLU A 322 37.57 16.52 10.70
N GLN A 323 37.02 15.59 11.51
CA GLN A 323 35.58 15.34 11.52
C GLN A 323 34.77 16.58 11.93
N VAL A 324 35.26 17.36 12.89
CA VAL A 324 34.60 18.59 13.36
C VAL A 324 34.69 19.70 12.30
N MET A 325 35.84 19.82 11.63
CA MET A 325 36.06 20.85 10.61
C MET A 325 35.36 20.57 9.28
N PHE A 326 35.17 19.29 8.92
CA PHE A 326 34.60 18.86 7.64
C PHE A 326 33.32 19.62 7.21
N PRO A 327 32.26 19.77 8.02
CA PRO A 327 31.05 20.50 7.63
C PRO A 327 31.29 22.00 7.38
N LEU A 328 32.23 22.62 8.11
CA LEU A 328 32.59 24.03 7.93
C LEU A 328 33.37 24.25 6.63
N ILE A 329 34.31 23.35 6.33
CA ILE A 329 35.08 23.37 5.09
C ILE A 329 34.15 23.12 3.89
N PHE A 330 33.28 22.11 3.99
CA PHE A 330 32.36 21.74 2.91
C PHE A 330 31.41 22.87 2.51
N THR A 331 30.96 23.66 3.49
CA THR A 331 30.04 24.79 3.27
C THR A 331 30.76 26.11 3.01
N GLY A 332 32.09 26.18 3.16
CA GLY A 332 32.87 27.41 3.04
C GLY A 332 32.61 28.42 4.17
N MET A 333 32.15 27.95 5.34
CA MET A 333 31.73 28.79 6.48
C MET A 333 32.75 28.81 7.63
N GLN A 334 33.93 28.21 7.45
CA GLN A 334 34.94 28.04 8.50
C GLN A 334 35.35 29.35 9.22
N ASP A 335 35.45 30.47 8.50
CA ASP A 335 35.90 31.77 9.05
C ASP A 335 34.72 32.74 9.26
N ARG A 336 33.48 32.24 9.14
CA ARG A 336 32.25 33.07 9.16
C ARG A 336 31.35 32.81 10.34
N VAL A 337 31.56 31.70 11.05
CA VAL A 337 30.71 31.26 12.15
C VAL A 337 31.54 30.87 13.35
N ASP A 338 31.01 31.15 14.54
CA ASP A 338 31.57 30.64 15.79
C ASP A 338 30.77 29.42 16.23
N VAL A 339 31.47 28.41 16.72
CA VAL A 339 30.89 27.13 17.14
C VAL A 339 31.13 26.94 18.63
N GLU A 340 30.06 26.68 19.36
CA GLU A 340 30.08 26.36 20.78
C GLU A 340 29.42 24.99 20.99
N CYS A 341 30.20 24.01 21.46
CA CYS A 341 29.75 22.64 21.64
C CYS A 341 29.82 22.24 23.12
N ASN A 342 28.73 21.69 23.63
CA ASN A 342 28.69 21.02 24.93
C ASN A 342 28.44 19.53 24.69
N ILE A 343 29.44 18.68 24.92
CA ILE A 343 29.36 17.23 24.62
C ILE A 343 29.77 16.38 25.83
N GLU A 344 29.02 15.32 26.08
CA GLU A 344 29.28 14.36 27.14
C GLU A 344 29.08 12.91 26.70
N GLY A 345 29.71 12.00 27.44
CA GLY A 345 29.63 10.56 27.18
C GLY A 345 30.37 10.10 25.93
N GLY A 346 30.38 8.78 25.72
CA GLY A 346 31.08 8.16 24.61
C GLY A 346 32.61 8.22 24.73
N GLY A 347 33.28 8.30 23.58
CA GLY A 347 34.74 8.48 23.47
C GLY A 347 35.03 9.46 22.33
N PRO A 348 36.31 9.80 22.06
CA PRO A 348 36.68 10.95 21.22
C PRO A 348 36.08 10.88 19.81
N SER A 349 36.22 9.73 19.12
CA SER A 349 35.61 9.50 17.79
C SER A 349 34.06 9.52 17.80
N GLY A 350 33.45 9.17 18.94
CA GLY A 350 32.00 9.28 19.12
C GLY A 350 31.57 10.74 19.28
N GLN A 351 32.28 11.49 20.11
CA GLN A 351 32.02 12.91 20.38
C GLN A 351 32.24 13.77 19.15
N SER A 352 33.39 13.64 18.47
CA SER A 352 33.69 14.41 17.26
C SER A 352 32.65 14.17 16.16
N GLY A 353 32.19 12.93 16.00
CA GLY A 353 31.15 12.63 15.03
C GLY A 353 29.74 13.08 15.44
N ALA A 354 29.45 13.24 16.73
CA ALA A 354 28.21 13.86 17.22
C ALA A 354 28.24 15.38 16.96
N ILE A 355 29.36 16.03 17.29
CA ILE A 355 29.61 17.45 17.02
C ILE A 355 29.50 17.73 15.51
N ARG A 356 30.14 16.92 14.67
CA ARG A 356 30.05 17.03 13.20
C ARG A 356 28.61 17.10 12.70
N TRP A 357 27.75 16.21 13.22
CA TRP A 357 26.35 16.17 12.84
C TRP A 357 25.60 17.41 13.36
N GLY A 358 25.84 17.82 14.60
CA GLY A 358 25.28 19.05 15.18
C GLY A 358 25.67 20.30 14.41
N ILE A 359 26.94 20.45 14.05
CA ILE A 359 27.42 21.57 13.23
C ILE A 359 26.70 21.58 11.88
N ALA A 360 26.66 20.42 11.20
CA ALA A 360 25.99 20.31 9.91
C ALA A 360 24.49 20.64 9.98
N TRP A 361 23.80 20.23 11.05
CA TRP A 361 22.38 20.52 11.27
C TRP A 361 22.10 21.98 11.58
N SER A 362 22.96 22.62 12.38
CA SER A 362 22.85 24.06 12.69
C SER A 362 23.17 24.94 11.48
N LEU A 363 24.12 24.53 10.61
CA LEU A 363 24.49 25.28 9.40
C LEU A 363 23.36 25.40 8.38
N ARG A 364 22.33 24.53 8.45
CA ARG A 364 21.28 24.47 7.43
C ARG A 364 20.53 25.77 7.21
N SER A 365 20.43 26.61 8.23
CA SER A 365 19.71 27.88 8.14
C SER A 365 20.56 29.04 7.66
N PHE A 366 21.88 28.84 7.55
CA PHE A 366 22.83 29.84 7.10
C PHE A 366 23.33 29.57 5.66
N VAL A 367 22.82 28.53 5.00
CA VAL A 367 23.24 28.11 3.65
C VAL A 367 22.05 28.01 2.70
N ASP A 368 22.33 28.10 1.40
CA ASP A 368 21.32 28.00 0.35
C ASP A 368 20.77 26.58 0.19
N THR A 369 19.59 26.46 -0.43
CA THR A 369 18.90 25.19 -0.69
C THR A 369 19.72 24.19 -1.49
N ASP A 370 20.54 24.66 -2.43
CA ASP A 370 21.38 23.81 -3.26
C ASP A 370 22.54 23.21 -2.44
N MET A 371 23.09 23.99 -1.51
CA MET A 371 24.12 23.50 -0.60
C MET A 371 23.55 22.47 0.37
N LEU A 372 22.31 22.64 0.83
CA LEU A 372 21.61 21.64 1.66
C LEU A 372 21.51 20.29 0.97
N GLN A 373 21.15 20.27 -0.32
CA GLN A 373 21.08 19.03 -1.10
C GLN A 373 22.47 18.39 -1.21
N ARG A 374 23.53 19.19 -1.44
CA ARG A 374 24.91 18.69 -1.46
C ARG A 374 25.33 18.11 -0.10
N MET A 375 24.99 18.76 1.01
CA MET A 375 25.26 18.25 2.36
C MET A 375 24.50 16.95 2.65
N GLN A 376 23.27 16.82 2.15
CA GLN A 376 22.47 15.61 2.27
C GLN A 376 23.12 14.44 1.51
N VAL A 377 23.54 14.67 0.26
CA VAL A 377 24.25 13.67 -0.56
C VAL A 377 25.59 13.29 0.07
N ALA A 378 26.32 14.27 0.66
CA ALA A 378 27.55 14.02 1.41
C ALA A 378 27.33 13.27 2.74
N GLY A 379 26.09 13.03 3.15
CA GLY A 379 25.75 12.31 4.38
C GLY A 379 26.02 13.10 5.66
N LEU A 380 26.16 14.43 5.58
CA LEU A 380 26.38 15.31 6.74
C LEU A 380 25.13 15.45 7.61
N LEU A 381 23.95 15.46 6.98
CA LEU A 381 22.67 15.64 7.64
C LEU A 381 22.08 14.32 8.17
N THR A 382 22.66 13.19 7.80
CA THR A 382 22.20 11.85 8.20
C THR A 382 22.85 11.43 9.53
N ARG A 383 22.01 11.09 10.51
CA ARG A 383 22.48 10.57 11.81
C ARG A 383 23.04 9.15 11.67
N ASP A 384 24.19 8.87 12.29
CA ASP A 384 24.77 7.51 12.31
C ASP A 384 24.11 6.65 13.41
N PHE A 385 23.24 5.73 12.98
CA PHE A 385 22.51 4.81 13.87
C PHE A 385 23.33 3.59 14.32
N ARG A 386 24.57 3.41 13.84
CA ARG A 386 25.38 2.23 14.18
C ARG A 386 25.78 2.25 15.65
N ARG A 387 25.38 1.21 16.38
CA ARG A 387 25.69 1.00 17.80
C ARG A 387 26.36 -0.35 18.02
N ARG A 388 27.05 -0.51 19.16
CA ARG A 388 27.62 -1.80 19.54
C ARG A 388 26.48 -2.81 19.76
N GLU A 389 26.44 -3.84 18.93
CA GLU A 389 25.51 -4.95 19.11
C GLU A 389 25.74 -5.67 20.44
N ARG A 390 24.67 -6.13 21.09
CA ARG A 390 24.76 -6.96 22.28
C ARG A 390 25.41 -8.31 21.99
N LYS A 391 26.08 -8.86 23.00
CA LYS A 391 26.53 -10.27 23.02
C LYS A 391 25.31 -11.19 23.12
N LYS A 392 25.37 -12.35 22.46
CA LYS A 392 24.31 -13.36 22.52
C LYS A 392 24.74 -14.48 23.48
N PRO A 393 23.83 -15.04 24.30
CA PRO A 393 24.18 -16.17 25.16
C PRO A 393 24.66 -17.35 24.30
N GLY A 394 25.61 -18.13 24.83
CA GLY A 394 26.26 -19.23 24.09
C GLY A 394 27.25 -18.80 23.00
N GLN A 395 27.50 -17.50 22.81
CA GLN A 395 28.50 -16.99 21.86
C GLN A 395 29.57 -16.17 22.59
N PRO A 396 30.85 -16.23 22.17
CA PRO A 396 31.91 -15.43 22.78
C PRO A 396 31.73 -13.92 22.53
N GLY A 397 31.11 -13.51 21.43
CA GLY A 397 30.87 -12.11 21.09
C GLY A 397 29.49 -11.85 20.51
N ALA A 398 29.31 -10.65 19.92
CA ALA A 398 28.06 -10.31 19.24
C ALA A 398 27.86 -11.14 17.95
N ARG A 399 28.93 -11.43 17.20
CA ARG A 399 28.84 -12.22 15.96
C ARG A 399 29.77 -13.43 15.95
N LYS A 400 30.93 -13.34 16.64
CA LYS A 400 31.90 -14.42 16.80
C LYS A 400 31.25 -15.65 17.42
N LYS A 401 31.42 -16.80 16.77
CA LYS A 401 30.96 -18.11 17.24
C LYS A 401 32.11 -18.81 17.97
N PRO A 402 31.82 -19.73 18.92
CA PRO A 402 32.85 -20.58 19.49
C PRO A 402 33.49 -21.43 18.38
N THR A 403 34.72 -21.88 18.60
CA THR A 403 35.40 -22.80 17.68
C THR A 403 34.59 -24.08 17.57
N TRP A 404 34.10 -24.39 16.37
CA TRP A 404 33.37 -25.62 16.11
C TRP A 404 34.37 -26.77 15.98
N LYS A 405 34.15 -27.85 16.75
CA LYS A 405 34.93 -29.09 16.66
C LYS A 405 34.10 -30.13 15.91
N ARG A 406 34.51 -30.47 14.67
CA ARG A 406 33.97 -31.62 13.92
C ARG A 406 34.45 -32.90 14.61
N ARG A 407 33.56 -33.85 14.86
CA ARG A 407 33.91 -35.19 15.36
C ARG A 407 34.02 -36.17 14.22
#